data_AF-A0A9N9TUI8-F1
#
_entry.id   AF-A0A9N9TUI8-F1
#
_cell.length_a   1.000
_cell.length_b   1.000
_cell.length_c   1.000
_cell.angle_alpha   90.00
_cell.angle_beta   90.00
_cell.angle_gamma   90.00
#
_symmetry.space_group_name_H-M   'P 1'
#
loop_
_entity.id
_entity.type
_entity.pdbx_description
1 polymer ?
#
loop_
_entity_poly.entity_id
_entity_poly.type
_entity_poly.pdbx_seq_one_letter_code
_entity_poly.pdbx_strand_id
1 'polypeptide(L)'
;MLFHPLRLHLSNLFAAASIADQEELQEFGTNLLSMENLDRTSPELWPEKIPGITELMSNYQSTPQSATKLPYSKDLTQEDEHYLHHLATLSAPALIGKVKELHDIAYQLGVEESKQVTRGKYLNLFNREKKN
;
A
#
# COMPACT_ATOMS: atom_id res chain seq x y z
N MET A 1 -60.27 37.94 -19.82
CA MET A 1 -58.82 37.97 -19.62
C MET A 1 -58.56 38.17 -18.13
N LEU A 2 -58.09 37.16 -17.40
CA LEU A 2 -57.72 37.26 -15.98
C LEU A 2 -56.41 36.51 -15.79
N PHE A 3 -55.35 37.29 -15.56
CA PHE A 3 -53.97 36.86 -15.34
C PHE A 3 -53.87 36.06 -14.03
N HIS A 4 -53.19 34.90 -14.05
CA HIS A 4 -52.85 34.10 -12.88
C HIS A 4 -51.37 34.35 -12.49
N PRO A 5 -51.07 35.01 -11.36
CA PRO A 5 -49.70 35.36 -10.94
C PRO A 5 -48.95 34.25 -10.18
N LEU A 6 -49.44 33.01 -10.15
CA LEU A 6 -48.92 31.95 -9.27
C LEU A 6 -47.84 31.05 -9.88
N ARG A 7 -47.52 31.17 -11.17
CA ARG A 7 -46.57 30.27 -11.86
C ARG A 7 -45.10 30.69 -11.73
N LEU A 8 -44.81 31.95 -11.40
CA LEU A 8 -43.44 32.47 -11.36
C LEU A 8 -42.70 32.17 -10.04
N HIS A 9 -43.42 31.92 -8.94
CA HIS A 9 -42.80 31.65 -7.65
C HIS A 9 -42.21 30.23 -7.54
N LEU A 10 -42.83 29.24 -8.20
CA LEU A 10 -42.37 27.85 -8.12
C LEU A 10 -41.06 27.61 -8.89
N SER A 11 -40.88 28.26 -10.04
CA SER A 11 -39.64 28.20 -10.80
C SER A 11 -38.47 28.89 -10.09
N ASN A 12 -38.74 29.95 -9.32
CA ASN A 12 -37.72 30.68 -8.55
C ASN A 12 -37.25 29.87 -7.33
N LEU A 13 -38.15 29.10 -6.71
CA LEU A 13 -37.84 28.25 -5.56
C LEU A 13 -36.98 27.03 -5.94
N PHE A 14 -37.25 26.42 -7.10
CA PHE A 14 -36.45 25.30 -7.62
C PHE A 14 -35.05 25.74 -8.07
N ALA A 15 -34.92 26.93 -8.67
CA ALA A 15 -33.62 27.50 -9.02
C ALA A 15 -32.78 27.84 -7.77
N ALA A 16 -33.40 28.39 -6.72
CA ALA A 16 -32.71 28.70 -5.47
C ALA A 16 -32.19 27.45 -4.72
N ALA A 17 -32.95 26.35 -4.74
CA ALA A 17 -32.51 25.07 -4.16
C ALA A 17 -31.29 24.50 -4.88
N SER A 18 -31.25 24.56 -6.22
CA SER A 18 -30.11 24.10 -7.02
C SER A 18 -28.84 24.94 -6.83
N ILE A 19 -28.99 26.24 -6.53
CA ILE A 19 -27.85 27.14 -6.29
C ILE A 19 -27.26 26.90 -4.90
N ALA A 20 -28.11 26.67 -3.89
CA ALA A 20 -27.67 26.35 -2.53
C ALA A 20 -26.86 25.04 -2.47
N ASP A 21 -27.30 24.00 -3.20
CA ASP A 21 -26.57 22.72 -3.28
C ASP A 21 -25.21 22.86 -4.00
N GLN A 22 -25.09 23.78 -4.97
CA GLN A 22 -23.82 24.03 -5.67
C GLN A 22 -22.83 24.84 -4.82
N GLU A 23 -23.30 25.79 -4.01
CA GLU A 23 -22.46 26.55 -3.09
C GLU A 23 -21.90 25.67 -1.97
N GLU A 24 -22.71 24.74 -1.42
CA GLU A 24 -22.27 23.78 -0.40
C GLU A 24 -21.20 22.81 -0.94
N LEU A 25 -21.36 22.32 -2.17
CA LEU A 25 -20.34 21.48 -2.82
C LEU A 25 -19.06 22.26 -3.13
N GLN A 26 -19.17 23.54 -3.45
CA GLN A 26 -18.01 24.40 -3.68
C GLN A 26 -17.27 24.73 -2.38
N GLU A 27 -17.98 24.91 -1.26
CA GLU A 27 -17.39 25.05 0.08
C GLU A 27 -16.73 23.75 0.55
N PHE A 28 -17.34 22.60 0.28
CA PHE A 28 -16.71 21.31 0.58
C PHE A 28 -15.46 21.06 -0.27
N GLY A 29 -15.50 21.43 -1.55
CA GLY A 29 -14.36 21.35 -2.46
C GLY A 29 -13.19 22.25 -2.06
N THR A 30 -13.46 23.47 -1.56
CA THR A 30 -12.42 24.37 -1.07
C THR A 30 -11.84 23.91 0.27
N ASN A 31 -12.61 23.24 1.12
CA ASN A 31 -12.12 22.64 2.37
C ASN A 31 -11.26 21.38 2.12
N LEU A 32 -11.42 20.72 0.97
CA LEU A 32 -10.59 19.58 0.53
C LEU A 32 -9.30 19.99 -0.18
N LEU A 33 -9.12 21.28 -0.47
CA LEU A 33 -7.89 21.81 -1.06
C LEU A 33 -6.83 21.99 0.04
N SER A 34 -5.92 21.01 0.16
CA SER A 34 -4.74 21.15 1.01
C SER A 34 -3.82 22.24 0.48
N MET A 35 -3.57 23.27 1.29
CA MET A 35 -2.57 24.32 1.02
C MET A 35 -1.13 23.93 1.44
N GLU A 36 -0.87 22.63 1.61
CA GLU A 36 0.46 22.13 2.00
C GLU A 36 1.44 22.29 0.82
N ASN A 37 2.46 23.13 1.01
CA ASN A 37 3.63 23.12 0.13
C ASN A 37 4.56 21.98 0.58
N LEU A 38 4.64 20.92 -0.22
CA LEU A 38 5.66 19.87 -0.04
C LEU A 38 7.03 20.40 -0.51
N ASP A 39 7.64 21.32 0.26
CA ASP A 39 9.09 21.57 0.21
C ASP A 39 9.88 20.42 0.86
N ARG A 40 9.42 19.20 0.61
CA ARG A 40 10.10 17.97 0.97
C ARG A 40 10.91 17.58 -0.24
N THR A 41 12.15 18.05 -0.34
CA THR A 41 13.16 17.21 -1.02
C THR A 41 13.01 15.82 -0.42
N SER A 42 12.72 14.81 -1.24
CA SER A 42 12.48 13.44 -0.79
C SER A 42 13.42 13.12 0.37
N PRO A 43 12.90 12.70 1.54
CA PRO A 43 13.75 12.39 2.69
C PRO A 43 14.89 11.50 2.20
N GLU A 44 16.13 11.86 2.53
CA GLU A 44 17.30 11.06 2.17
C GLU A 44 17.01 9.62 2.59
N LEU A 45 16.88 8.75 1.58
CA LEU A 45 16.35 7.42 1.73
C LEU A 45 17.38 6.65 2.55
N TRP A 46 17.14 6.63 3.87
CA TRP A 46 17.97 6.01 4.90
C TRP A 46 19.28 6.76 5.16
N PRO A 47 19.44 7.45 6.32
CA PRO A 47 20.76 7.90 6.73
C PRO A 47 21.66 6.66 6.85
N GLU A 48 22.78 6.71 6.13
CA GLU A 48 23.78 5.69 5.75
C GLU A 48 24.37 4.85 6.91
N LYS A 49 23.56 4.34 7.84
CA LYS A 49 24.00 3.66 9.08
C LYS A 49 23.85 2.14 9.03
N ILE A 50 23.62 1.56 7.86
CA ILE A 50 23.63 0.10 7.71
C ILE A 50 24.86 -0.27 6.88
N PRO A 51 25.98 -0.66 7.52
CA PRO A 51 27.17 -1.09 6.79
C PRO A 51 26.81 -2.26 5.86
N GLY A 52 27.13 -2.11 4.57
CA GLY A 52 26.90 -3.12 3.53
C GLY A 52 25.77 -2.81 2.53
N ILE A 53 24.91 -1.80 2.76
CA ILE A 53 23.84 -1.45 1.79
C ILE A 53 24.40 -0.79 0.52
N THR A 54 25.43 0.06 0.63
CA THR A 54 26.07 0.71 -0.51
C THR A 54 26.77 -0.28 -1.45
N GLU A 55 27.41 -1.31 -0.89
CA GLU A 55 27.97 -2.43 -1.65
C GLU A 55 26.87 -3.26 -2.34
N LEU A 56 25.76 -3.49 -1.64
CA LEU A 56 24.59 -4.21 -2.16
C LEU A 56 23.97 -3.45 -3.35
N MET A 57 23.72 -2.14 -3.23
CA MET A 57 23.19 -1.28 -4.30
C MET A 57 24.11 -1.22 -5.52
N SER A 58 25.41 -1.09 -5.28
CA SER A 58 26.42 -1.08 -6.35
C SER A 58 26.45 -2.41 -7.12
N ASN A 59 26.26 -3.54 -6.42
CA ASN A 59 26.13 -4.85 -7.05
C ASN A 59 24.87 -4.96 -7.94
N TYR A 60 23.76 -4.33 -7.56
CA TYR A 60 22.54 -4.29 -8.38
C TYR A 60 22.65 -3.39 -9.62
N GLN A 61 23.51 -2.36 -9.57
CA GLN A 61 23.75 -1.47 -10.72
C GLN A 61 24.72 -2.06 -11.76
N SER A 62 25.62 -2.95 -11.34
CA SER A 62 26.59 -3.59 -12.25
C SER A 62 26.08 -4.85 -12.96
N THR A 63 24.93 -5.41 -12.55
CA THR A 63 24.29 -6.49 -13.31
C THR A 63 23.55 -5.89 -14.51
N PRO A 64 23.77 -6.36 -15.75
CA PRO A 64 22.95 -5.94 -16.87
C PRO A 64 21.49 -6.19 -16.51
N GLN A 65 20.64 -5.18 -16.71
CA GLN A 65 19.18 -5.19 -16.49
C GLN A 65 18.47 -6.17 -17.45
N SER A 66 18.95 -7.41 -17.57
CA SER A 66 18.23 -8.49 -18.22
C SER A 66 17.24 -9.08 -17.22
N ALA A 67 16.02 -8.55 -17.25
CA ALA A 67 14.78 -9.32 -17.20
C ALA A 67 14.59 -10.33 -16.06
N THR A 68 15.21 -10.17 -14.89
CA THR A 68 14.78 -10.92 -13.71
C THR A 68 13.55 -10.20 -13.16
N LYS A 69 12.36 -10.63 -13.62
CA LYS A 69 11.09 -10.34 -12.93
C LYS A 69 11.36 -10.50 -11.43
N LEU A 70 11.02 -9.50 -10.61
CA LEU A 70 11.22 -9.59 -9.17
C LEU A 70 10.56 -10.88 -8.67
N PRO A 71 11.02 -11.50 -7.57
CA PRO A 71 10.43 -12.73 -7.06
C PRO A 71 8.91 -12.65 -6.84
N TYR A 72 8.40 -11.43 -6.61
CA TYR A 72 6.99 -11.08 -6.42
C TYR A 72 6.29 -10.57 -7.68
N SER A 73 6.99 -10.42 -8.80
CA SER A 73 6.43 -10.11 -10.13
C SER A 73 5.90 -11.36 -10.84
N LYS A 74 5.68 -12.46 -10.10
CA LYS A 74 5.04 -13.65 -10.65
C LYS A 74 3.58 -13.30 -10.96
N ASP A 75 3.15 -13.70 -12.14
CA ASP A 75 1.76 -13.59 -12.54
C ASP A 75 0.91 -14.50 -11.61
N LEU A 76 -0.29 -14.05 -11.26
CA LEU A 76 -1.18 -14.83 -10.39
C LEU A 76 -1.53 -16.15 -11.08
N THR A 77 -1.33 -17.26 -10.37
CA THR A 77 -1.77 -18.57 -10.85
C THR A 77 -3.28 -18.71 -10.68
N GLN A 78 -3.89 -19.66 -11.39
CA GLN A 78 -5.32 -19.94 -11.24
C GLN A 78 -5.67 -20.35 -9.80
N GLU A 79 -4.75 -21.03 -9.13
CA GLU A 79 -4.86 -21.41 -7.73
C GLU A 79 -4.87 -20.17 -6.81
N ASP A 80 -4.02 -19.18 -7.09
CA ASP A 80 -3.98 -17.92 -6.34
C ASP A 80 -5.29 -17.14 -6.48
N GLU A 81 -5.84 -17.06 -7.69
CA GLU A 81 -7.12 -16.41 -7.97
C GLU A 81 -8.27 -17.11 -7.21
N HIS A 82 -8.31 -18.44 -7.25
CA HIS A 82 -9.31 -19.21 -6.51
C HIS A 82 -9.19 -19.01 -4.99
N TYR A 83 -7.95 -18.96 -4.47
CA TYR A 83 -7.72 -18.71 -3.05
C TYR A 83 -8.15 -17.29 -2.63
N LEU A 84 -7.86 -16.27 -3.45
CA LEU A 84 -8.34 -14.91 -3.22
C LEU A 84 -9.87 -14.84 -3.18
N HIS A 85 -10.54 -15.49 -4.13
CA HIS A 85 -12.00 -15.58 -4.13
C HIS A 85 -12.52 -16.28 -2.87
N HIS A 86 -11.90 -17.38 -2.46
CA HIS A 86 -12.27 -18.06 -1.22
C HIS A 86 -12.17 -17.13 -0.01
N LEU A 87 -11.04 -16.41 0.14
CA LEU A 87 -10.86 -15.44 1.23
C LEU A 87 -11.91 -14.32 1.21
N ALA A 88 -12.26 -13.81 0.03
CA ALA A 88 -13.28 -12.77 -0.13
C ALA A 88 -14.70 -13.22 0.27
N THR A 89 -14.98 -14.53 0.20
CA THR A 89 -16.28 -15.09 0.62
C THR A 89 -16.39 -15.36 2.12
N LEU A 90 -15.29 -15.25 2.87
CA LEU A 90 -15.30 -15.51 4.31
C LEU A 90 -16.11 -14.44 5.07
N SER A 91 -16.81 -14.87 6.11
CA SER A 91 -17.40 -13.92 7.06
C SER A 91 -16.29 -13.21 7.85
N ALA A 92 -16.56 -11.98 8.32
CA ALA A 92 -15.61 -11.21 9.12
C ALA A 92 -14.94 -12.01 10.27
N PRO A 93 -15.66 -12.79 11.11
CA PRO A 93 -15.01 -13.58 12.15
C PRO A 93 -14.12 -14.71 11.60
N ALA A 94 -14.52 -15.34 10.48
CA ALA A 94 -13.70 -16.38 9.84
C ALA A 94 -12.41 -15.79 9.24
N LEU A 95 -12.49 -14.60 8.63
CA LEU A 95 -11.34 -13.89 8.11
C LEU A 95 -10.37 -13.50 9.23
N ILE A 96 -10.88 -12.99 10.36
CA ILE A 96 -10.05 -12.71 11.55
C ILE A 96 -9.37 -13.98 12.06
N GLY A 97 -10.09 -15.11 12.08
CA GLY A 97 -9.52 -16.41 12.40
C GLY A 97 -8.35 -16.79 11.49
N LYS A 98 -8.49 -16.58 10.17
CA LYS A 98 -7.41 -16.79 9.20
C LYS A 98 -6.22 -15.86 9.38
N VAL A 99 -6.45 -14.59 9.69
CA VAL A 99 -5.37 -13.64 10.00
C VAL A 99 -4.58 -14.10 11.22
N LYS A 100 -5.28 -14.59 12.26
CA LYS A 100 -4.63 -15.12 13.47
C LYS A 100 -3.82 -16.39 13.17
N GLU A 101 -4.37 -17.31 12.41
CA GLU A 101 -3.67 -18.52 11.97
C GLU A 101 -2.36 -18.18 11.23
N LEU A 102 -2.43 -17.23 10.28
CA LEU A 102 -1.25 -16.79 9.53
C LEU A 102 -0.21 -16.11 10.42
N HIS A 103 -0.66 -15.31 11.39
CA HIS A 103 0.22 -14.69 12.38
C HIS A 103 0.96 -15.75 13.21
N ASP A 104 0.26 -16.78 13.67
CA ASP A 104 0.86 -17.85 14.47
C ASP A 104 1.88 -18.66 13.66
N ILE A 105 1.59 -18.95 12.38
CA ILE A 105 2.52 -19.59 11.44
C ILE A 105 3.77 -18.73 11.23
N ALA A 106 3.60 -17.43 10.96
CA ALA A 106 4.71 -16.51 10.73
C ALA A 106 5.61 -16.40 11.97
N TYR A 107 5.02 -16.39 13.17
CA TYR A 107 5.77 -16.40 14.42
C TYR A 107 6.60 -17.69 14.58
N GLN A 108 5.99 -18.85 14.35
CA GLN A 108 6.69 -20.14 14.43
C GLN A 108 7.85 -20.20 13.45
N LEU A 109 7.61 -19.81 12.19
CA LEU A 109 8.63 -19.77 11.16
C LEU A 109 9.80 -18.86 11.57
N GLY A 110 9.54 -17.67 12.08
CA GLY A 110 10.59 -16.75 12.55
C GLY A 110 11.44 -17.34 13.69
N VAL A 111 10.82 -18.09 14.61
CA VAL A 111 11.56 -18.81 15.67
C VAL A 111 12.46 -19.90 15.07
N GLU A 112 11.96 -20.65 14.10
CA GLU A 112 12.74 -21.70 13.42
C GLU A 112 13.90 -21.12 12.60
N GLU A 113 13.65 -20.06 11.83
CA GLU A 113 14.67 -19.35 11.06
C GLU A 113 15.77 -18.82 11.96
N SER A 114 15.44 -18.19 13.10
CA SER A 114 16.43 -17.68 14.06
C SER A 114 17.35 -18.79 14.59
N LYS A 115 16.81 -19.99 14.84
CA LYS A 115 17.60 -21.17 15.23
C LYS A 115 18.55 -21.58 14.11
N GLN A 116 18.07 -21.65 12.87
CA GLN A 116 18.92 -22.04 11.73
C GLN A 116 19.99 -20.99 11.43
N VAL A 117 19.68 -19.71 11.54
CA VAL A 117 20.65 -18.61 11.39
C VAL A 117 21.73 -18.71 12.47
N THR A 118 21.33 -18.94 13.72
CA THR A 118 22.27 -19.11 14.83
C THR A 118 23.16 -20.33 14.63
N ARG A 119 22.59 -21.46 14.19
CA ARG A 119 23.35 -22.65 13.80
C ARG A 119 24.34 -22.32 12.67
N GLY A 120 23.90 -21.52 11.69
CA GLY A 120 24.72 -21.05 10.58
C GLY A 120 25.96 -20.29 11.04
N LYS A 121 25.80 -19.42 12.06
CA LYS A 121 26.90 -18.68 12.69
C LYS A 121 27.91 -19.60 13.36
N TYR A 122 27.46 -20.60 14.13
CA TYR A 122 28.36 -21.56 14.79
C TYR A 122 29.13 -22.43 13.80
N LEU A 123 28.56 -22.67 12.62
CA LEU A 123 29.23 -23.39 11.52
C LEU A 123 30.09 -22.48 10.64
N ASN A 124 30.23 -21.19 11.00
CA ASN A 124 31.00 -20.20 10.25
C ASN A 124 30.61 -20.05 8.77
N LEU A 125 29.36 -20.36 8.41
CA LEU A 125 28.86 -20.28 7.02
C LEU A 125 28.88 -18.85 6.44
N PHE A 126 28.87 -17.84 7.31
CA PHE A 126 28.86 -16.42 6.91
C PHE A 126 30.26 -15.80 6.86
N ASN A 127 31.30 -16.50 7.33
CA ASN A 127 32.68 -16.02 7.22
C ASN A 127 33.19 -16.33 5.82
N ARG A 128 33.12 -15.34 4.93
CA ARG A 128 33.81 -15.41 3.65
C ARG A 128 35.30 -15.26 3.92
N GLU A 129 36.10 -16.27 3.62
CA GLU A 129 37.55 -16.13 3.70
C GLU A 129 38.00 -14.96 2.84
N LYS A 130 38.67 -13.99 3.46
CA LYS A 130 39.41 -12.96 2.72
C LYS A 130 40.58 -13.68 2.04
N LYS A 131 40.36 -14.13 0.81
CA LYS A 131 41.42 -14.65 -0.03
C LYS A 131 42.38 -13.49 -0.30
N ASN A 132 43.53 -13.52 0.38
CA ASN A 132 44.66 -12.62 0.14
C ASN A 132 45.23 -12.85 -1.26
#